data_AF-A0A246R8S7-F1
#
_entry.id   AF-A0A246R8S7-F1
#
_cell.length_a   1.000
_cell.length_b   1.000
_cell.length_c   1.000
_cell.angle_alpha   90.00
_cell.angle_beta   90.00
_cell.angle_gamma   90.00
#
_symmetry.space_group_name_H-M   'P 1'
#
loop_
_entity.id
_entity.type
_entity.pdbx_description
1 polymer ?
#
loop_
_entity_poly.entity_id
_entity_poly.type
_entity_poly.pdbx_seq_one_letter_code
_entity_poly.pdbx_strand_id
1 'polypeptide(L)'
;GWRNLWTGISGVSNNALAVISLDGVKYIYTVVGGWVHEANSINGWRNLNSGISGVSPDALAAISFNGVKIIYTVVGGMVHEAASNNGWRNLNSNVRGTAVSATTISGVKVLYTV
;
A
#
# COMPACT_ATOMS: atom_id res chain seq x y z
N GLY A 1 17.76 17.69 14.53
CA GLY A 1 18.38 17.01 13.37
C GLY A 1 17.61 15.76 13.04
N TRP A 2 17.68 15.30 11.79
CA TRP A 2 17.03 14.05 11.38
C TRP A 2 17.78 12.85 11.99
N ARG A 3 17.03 11.90 12.58
CA ARG A 3 17.57 10.67 13.14
C ARG A 3 16.90 9.49 12.45
N ASN A 4 17.71 8.66 11.81
CA ASN A 4 17.25 7.38 11.30
C ASN A 4 16.93 6.45 12.48
N LEU A 5 15.71 5.91 12.51
CA LEU A 5 15.27 4.95 13.51
C LEU A 5 14.82 3.69 12.79
N TRP A 6 15.40 2.55 13.18
CA TRP A 6 14.97 1.27 12.64
C TRP A 6 13.56 0.95 13.11
N THR A 7 12.67 0.67 12.15
CA THR A 7 11.28 0.32 12.41
C THR A 7 11.10 -1.15 12.78
N GLY A 8 12.12 -2.01 12.69
CA GLY A 8 11.99 -3.44 12.99
C GLY A 8 11.39 -4.28 11.84
N ILE A 9 11.01 -3.67 10.72
CA ILE A 9 10.45 -4.36 9.55
C ILE A 9 11.60 -4.94 8.71
N SER A 10 11.49 -6.22 8.30
CA SER A 10 12.49 -6.94 7.49
C SER A 10 11.83 -8.01 6.60
N GLY A 11 12.58 -8.56 5.63
CA GLY A 11 12.10 -9.66 4.78
C GLY A 11 11.09 -9.24 3.72
N VAL A 12 11.10 -7.96 3.34
CA VAL A 12 10.16 -7.34 2.40
C VAL A 12 10.77 -7.17 1.02
N SER A 13 9.95 -7.00 -0.01
CA SER A 13 10.41 -6.62 -1.35
C SER A 13 11.20 -5.31 -1.30
N ASN A 14 12.28 -5.24 -2.07
CA ASN A 14 13.08 -4.01 -2.23
C ASN A 14 12.37 -2.93 -3.06
N ASN A 15 11.36 -3.31 -3.84
CA ASN A 15 10.76 -2.44 -4.87
C ASN A 15 9.33 -1.99 -4.53
N ALA A 16 8.61 -2.74 -3.67
CA ALA A 16 7.24 -2.42 -3.30
C ALA A 16 7.15 -1.93 -1.85
N LEU A 17 7.20 -0.60 -1.71
CA LEU A 17 7.05 0.12 -0.45
C LEU A 17 6.10 1.30 -0.66
N ALA A 18 5.10 1.44 0.21
CA ALA A 18 4.23 2.61 0.23
C ALA A 18 3.99 3.08 1.67
N VAL A 19 3.76 4.38 1.85
CA VAL A 19 3.56 4.99 3.17
C VAL A 19 2.41 5.97 3.14
N ILE A 20 1.62 6.00 4.22
CA ILE A 20 0.59 7.02 4.43
C ILE A 20 0.56 7.44 5.89
N SER A 21 -0.07 8.59 6.13
CA SER A 21 -0.53 9.01 7.44
C SER A 21 -2.05 9.09 7.41
N LEU A 22 -2.71 8.53 8.42
CA LEU A 22 -4.14 8.64 8.63
C LEU A 22 -4.40 8.81 10.14
N ASP A 23 -5.14 9.86 10.50
CA ASP A 23 -5.53 10.18 11.88
C ASP A 23 -4.36 10.17 12.88
N GLY A 24 -3.20 10.72 12.46
CA GLY A 24 -1.99 10.77 13.27
C GLY A 24 -1.21 9.45 13.37
N VAL A 25 -1.71 8.36 12.79
CA VAL A 25 -1.02 7.07 12.70
C VAL A 25 -0.27 6.98 11.38
N LYS A 26 1.00 6.56 11.46
CA LYS A 26 1.84 6.29 10.28
C LYS A 26 1.71 4.84 9.90
N TYR A 27 1.55 4.57 8.61
CA TYR A 27 1.45 3.22 8.05
C TYR A 27 2.53 3.02 7.01
N ILE A 28 3.15 1.85 7.04
CA ILE A 28 4.09 1.35 6.03
C ILE A 28 3.48 0.08 5.46
N TYR A 29 3.38 0.04 4.14
CA TYR A 29 2.95 -1.11 3.39
C TYR A 29 4.11 -1.70 2.61
N THR A 30 4.20 -3.03 2.61
CA THR A 30 5.25 -3.78 1.93
C THR A 30 4.67 -5.02 1.27
N VAL A 31 5.40 -5.62 0.33
CA VAL A 31 5.06 -6.93 -0.24
C VAL A 31 6.02 -7.99 0.26
N VAL A 32 5.50 -9.12 0.74
CA VAL A 32 6.25 -10.33 1.14
C VAL A 32 5.60 -11.53 0.46
N GLY A 33 6.34 -12.23 -0.40
CA GLY A 33 5.84 -13.45 -1.06
C GLY A 33 4.54 -13.29 -1.84
N GLY A 34 4.30 -12.11 -2.44
CA GLY A 34 3.06 -11.81 -3.17
C GLY A 34 1.87 -11.41 -2.29
N TRP A 35 2.12 -11.08 -1.01
CA TRP A 35 1.11 -10.58 -0.06
C TRP A 35 1.48 -9.20 0.46
N VAL A 36 0.49 -8.29 0.52
CA VAL A 36 0.70 -6.99 1.17
C VAL A 36 0.69 -7.17 2.68
N HIS A 37 1.62 -6.50 3.35
CA HIS A 37 1.70 -6.40 4.79
C HIS A 37 1.61 -4.93 5.22
N GLU A 38 1.00 -4.68 6.38
CA GLU A 38 0.86 -3.37 7.00
C GLU A 38 1.62 -3.36 8.34
N ALA A 39 2.46 -2.36 8.53
CA ALA A 39 3.04 -2.00 9.81
C ALA A 39 2.65 -0.57 10.18
N ASN A 40 2.39 -0.30 11.45
CA ASN A 40 1.98 1.04 11.88
C ASN A 40 2.60 1.49 13.21
N SER A 41 2.63 2.81 13.41
CA SER A 41 3.32 3.44 14.53
C SER A 41 2.69 3.19 15.91
N ILE A 42 1.41 2.81 15.99
CA ILE A 42 0.71 2.54 17.25
C ILE A 42 0.77 1.06 17.65
N ASN A 43 1.16 0.18 16.73
CA ASN A 43 1.29 -1.26 16.95
C ASN A 43 2.76 -1.71 16.90
N GLY A 44 3.68 -0.84 17.34
CA GLY A 44 5.10 -1.14 17.43
C GLY A 44 5.75 -1.55 16.11
N TRP A 45 5.23 -1.08 14.97
CA TRP A 45 5.73 -1.39 13.62
C TRP A 45 5.74 -2.88 13.25
N ARG A 46 4.90 -3.69 13.88
CA ARG A 46 4.73 -5.10 13.51
C ARG A 46 4.19 -5.23 12.10
N ASN A 47 4.88 -5.99 11.24
CA ASN A 47 4.49 -6.21 9.84
C ASN A 47 3.43 -7.31 9.74
N LEU A 48 2.15 -6.93 9.76
CA LEU A 48 1.02 -7.85 9.77
C LEU A 48 0.49 -8.06 8.34
N ASN A 49 0.15 -9.29 7.97
CA ASN A 49 -0.46 -9.58 6.67
C ASN A 49 -1.83 -8.90 6.57
N SER A 50 -2.07 -8.12 5.51
CA SER A 50 -3.34 -7.40 5.30
C SER A 50 -4.43 -8.27 4.66
N GLY A 51 -4.08 -9.42 4.11
CA GLY A 51 -4.95 -10.31 3.34
C GLY A 51 -4.99 -10.03 1.84
N ILE A 52 -4.34 -8.95 1.36
CA ILE A 52 -4.23 -8.67 -0.09
C ILE A 52 -3.17 -9.58 -0.68
N SER A 53 -3.56 -10.44 -1.63
CA SER A 53 -2.72 -11.51 -2.18
C SER A 53 -2.58 -11.47 -3.70
N GLY A 54 -1.60 -12.22 -4.22
CA GLY A 54 -1.39 -12.42 -5.65
C GLY A 54 -0.81 -11.19 -6.36
N VAL A 55 -0.16 -10.31 -5.61
CA VAL A 55 0.31 -9.01 -6.09
C VAL A 55 1.76 -9.08 -6.59
N SER A 56 2.08 -8.21 -7.55
CA SER A 56 3.44 -7.99 -8.01
C SER A 56 4.36 -7.52 -6.86
N PRO A 57 5.62 -8.00 -6.80
CA PRO A 57 6.60 -7.50 -5.83
C PRO A 57 7.14 -6.09 -6.18
N ASP A 58 6.75 -5.52 -7.32
CA ASP A 58 7.31 -4.27 -7.85
C ASP A 58 6.33 -3.08 -7.89
N ALA A 59 5.06 -3.31 -7.52
CA ALA A 59 4.01 -2.31 -7.69
C ALA A 59 3.13 -2.21 -6.45
N LEU A 60 3.34 -1.14 -5.69
CA LEU A 60 2.57 -0.84 -4.49
C LEU A 60 2.45 0.68 -4.31
N ALA A 61 1.22 1.17 -4.21
CA ALA A 61 0.93 2.54 -3.80
C ALA A 61 -0.13 2.54 -2.70
N ALA A 62 -0.11 3.58 -1.88
CA ALA A 62 -1.05 3.74 -0.79
C ALA A 62 -1.49 5.19 -0.69
N ILE A 63 -2.78 5.43 -0.44
CA ILE A 63 -3.33 6.75 -0.14
C ILE A 63 -4.30 6.67 1.03
N SER A 64 -4.43 7.78 1.75
CA SER A 64 -5.56 8.01 2.65
C SER A 64 -6.62 8.79 1.87
N PHE A 65 -7.85 8.29 1.84
CA PHE A 65 -8.95 8.94 1.14
C PHE A 65 -10.23 8.84 1.98
N ASN A 66 -10.78 9.99 2.39
CA ASN A 66 -12.01 10.07 3.19
C ASN A 66 -11.98 9.18 4.46
N GLY A 67 -10.86 9.17 5.18
CA GLY A 67 -10.68 8.35 6.39
C GLY A 67 -10.43 6.86 6.13
N VAL A 68 -10.28 6.45 4.86
CA VAL A 68 -10.05 5.07 4.46
C VAL A 68 -8.63 4.90 3.94
N LYS A 69 -7.98 3.79 4.32
CA LYS A 69 -6.70 3.40 3.74
C LYS A 69 -6.97 2.66 2.45
N ILE A 70 -6.40 3.15 1.34
CA ILE A 70 -6.54 2.58 0.01
C ILE A 70 -5.17 2.10 -0.44
N ILE A 71 -5.11 0.88 -0.95
CA ILE A 71 -3.91 0.25 -1.49
C ILE A 71 -4.14 -0.05 -2.97
N TYR A 72 -3.17 0.33 -3.79
CA TYR A 72 -3.10 -0.07 -5.18
C TYR A 72 -1.95 -1.04 -5.39
N THR A 73 -2.23 -2.12 -6.10
CA THR A 73 -1.25 -3.14 -6.48
C THR A 73 -1.41 -3.50 -7.95
N VAL A 74 -0.44 -4.19 -8.54
CA VAL A 74 -0.57 -4.77 -9.88
C VAL A 74 -0.73 -6.28 -9.78
N VAL A 75 -1.71 -6.83 -10.50
CA VAL A 75 -1.95 -8.27 -10.67
C VAL A 75 -2.11 -8.53 -12.17
N GLY A 76 -1.25 -9.35 -12.75
CA GLY A 76 -1.35 -9.72 -14.18
C GLY A 76 -1.39 -8.53 -15.15
N GLY A 77 -0.68 -7.43 -14.84
CA GLY A 77 -0.63 -6.23 -15.69
C GLY A 77 -1.83 -5.28 -15.54
N MET A 78 -2.69 -5.52 -14.55
CA MET A 78 -3.81 -4.63 -14.20
C MET A 78 -3.62 -4.10 -12.79
N VAL A 79 -3.97 -2.82 -12.58
CA VAL A 79 -4.02 -2.23 -11.25
C VAL A 79 -5.28 -2.68 -10.53
N HIS A 80 -5.14 -3.07 -9.28
CA HIS A 80 -6.24 -3.38 -8.39
C HIS A 80 -6.24 -2.43 -7.20
N GLU A 81 -7.44 -2.11 -6.69
CA GLU A 81 -7.67 -1.32 -5.49
C GLU A 81 -8.19 -2.22 -4.36
N ALA A 82 -7.60 -2.08 -3.17
CA ALA A 82 -8.08 -2.67 -1.93
C ALA A 82 -8.28 -1.58 -0.87
N ALA A 83 -9.36 -1.67 -0.10
CA ALA A 83 -9.74 -0.65 0.87
C ALA A 83 -9.95 -1.25 2.27
N SER A 84 -9.52 -0.52 3.31
CA SER A 84 -9.63 -0.97 4.70
C SER A 84 -11.07 -1.14 5.19
N ASN A 85 -12.02 -0.42 4.59
CA ASN A 85 -13.45 -0.53 4.91
C ASN A 85 -14.21 -1.54 4.04
N ASN A 86 -13.51 -2.25 3.13
CA ASN A 86 -14.10 -3.25 2.24
C ASN A 86 -13.36 -4.59 2.34
N GLY A 87 -12.90 -4.92 3.55
CA GLY A 87 -12.24 -6.19 3.87
C GLY A 87 -10.97 -6.45 3.08
N TRP A 88 -10.28 -5.41 2.60
CA TRP A 88 -9.05 -5.52 1.80
C TRP A 88 -9.17 -6.39 0.54
N ARG A 89 -10.37 -6.50 -0.03
CA ARG A 89 -10.58 -7.23 -1.29
C ARG A 89 -9.83 -6.54 -2.43
N ASN A 90 -9.09 -7.32 -3.22
CA ASN A 90 -8.27 -6.80 -4.32
C ASN A 90 -9.09 -6.65 -5.61
N LEU A 91 -9.76 -5.51 -5.79
CA LEU A 91 -10.71 -5.27 -6.89
C LEU A 91 -10.02 -4.68 -8.11
N ASN A 92 -10.24 -5.25 -9.29
CA ASN A 92 -9.67 -4.75 -10.54
C ASN A 92 -10.20 -3.34 -10.86
N SER A 93 -9.30 -2.39 -11.12
CA SER A 93 -9.64 -0.99 -11.46
C SER A 93 -9.86 -0.74 -12.96
N ASN A 94 -9.60 -1.75 -13.80
CA ASN A 94 -9.52 -1.68 -15.27
C ASN A 94 -8.40 -0.76 -15.81
N VAL A 95 -7.47 -0.32 -14.96
CA VAL A 95 -6.28 0.42 -15.38
C VAL A 95 -5.15 -0.57 -15.64
N ARG A 96 -4.54 -0.50 -16.84
CA ARG A 96 -3.36 -1.31 -17.17
C ARG A 96 -2.10 -0.67 -16.59
N GLY A 97 -1.15 -1.48 -16.18
CA GLY A 97 0.15 -1.00 -15.71
C GLY A 97 1.01 -2.10 -15.12
N THR A 98 2.31 -1.86 -15.15
CA THR A 98 3.36 -2.69 -14.54
C THR A 98 3.88 -2.10 -13.23
N ALA A 99 3.74 -0.78 -13.06
CA ALA A 99 3.91 -0.08 -11.79
C ALA A 99 2.77 0.90 -11.56
N VAL A 100 2.60 1.33 -10.30
CA VAL A 100 1.54 2.25 -9.91
C VAL A 100 2.04 3.26 -8.87
N SER A 101 1.59 4.50 -9.02
CA SER A 101 1.64 5.54 -7.99
C SER A 101 0.25 6.14 -7.85
N ALA A 102 -0.09 6.60 -6.65
CA ALA A 102 -1.40 7.16 -6.37
C ALA A 102 -1.29 8.39 -5.47
N THR A 103 -2.18 9.35 -5.70
CA THR A 103 -2.34 10.53 -4.85
C THR A 103 -3.80 10.94 -4.80
N THR A 104 -4.12 11.92 -3.97
CA THR A 104 -5.45 12.52 -3.87
C THR A 104 -5.35 14.01 -4.15
N ILE A 105 -6.16 14.51 -5.09
CA ILE A 105 -6.20 15.92 -5.46
C ILE A 105 -7.66 16.36 -5.40
N SER A 106 -7.95 17.36 -4.58
CA SER A 106 -9.29 17.99 -4.48
C SER A 106 -10.45 16.99 -4.34
N GLY A 107 -10.28 15.96 -3.50
CA GLY A 107 -11.32 14.94 -3.27
C GLY A 107 -11.43 13.87 -4.35
N VAL A 108 -10.47 13.79 -5.28
CA VAL A 108 -10.40 12.76 -6.32
C VAL A 108 -9.15 11.91 -6.14
N LYS A 109 -9.27 10.60 -6.31
CA LYS A 109 -8.14 9.68 -6.38
C LYS A 109 -7.50 9.76 -7.76
N VAL A 110 -6.19 9.95 -7.82
CA VAL A 110 -5.43 10.05 -9.08
C VAL A 110 -4.41 8.92 -9.12
N LEU A 111 -4.39 8.18 -10.23
CA LEU A 111 -3.49 7.06 -10.48
C LEU A 111 -2.53 7.39 -11.62
N TYR A 112 -1.26 7.06 -11.43
CA TYR A 112 -0.22 7.08 -12.46
C TYR A 112 0.28 5.65 -12.66
N THR A 113 0.41 5.22 -13.91
CA THR A 113 0.85 3.87 -14.28
C THR A 113 1.84 3.93 -15.44
N VAL A 114 2.63 2.88 -15.59
CA VAL A 114 3.58 2.65 -16.70
C VAL A 114 3.41 1.28 -17.32
#